data_AF-A0A3G6RFE9-F1
#
_entry.id   AF-A0A3G6RFE9-F1
#
_cell.length_a   1.000
_cell.length_b   1.000
_cell.length_c   1.000
_cell.angle_alpha   90.00
_cell.angle_beta   90.00
_cell.angle_gamma   90.00
#
_symmetry.space_group_name_H-M   'P 1'
#
loop_
_entity.id
_entity.type
_entity.pdbx_description
1 polymer ?
#
loop_
_entity_poly.entity_id
_entity_poly.type
_entity_poly.pdbx_seq_one_letter_code
_entity_poly.pdbx_strand_id
1 'polypeptide(L)'
;MSSHQEKQEIFDAYAKSKNFTDWPSLQHVYKVNLLNKDEFMLHVFAACNLVQEEQQKRIAEKARINFHDGHFKTDKQLKYYQAGADNLTVDKDSILNCENFIK
;
A
#
# COMPACT_ATOMS: atom_id res chain seq x y z
N MET A 1 -14.33 -9.06 0.48
CA MET A 1 -13.17 -9.95 0.69
C MET A 1 -12.48 -9.51 1.97
N SER A 2 -11.99 -10.44 2.80
CA SER A 2 -11.26 -10.06 4.02
C SER A 2 -9.87 -9.54 3.65
N SER A 3 -9.32 -8.62 4.46
CA SER A 3 -7.95 -8.09 4.30
C SER A 3 -6.89 -9.21 4.24
N HIS A 4 -7.16 -10.36 4.88
CA HIS A 4 -6.27 -11.50 4.87
C HIS A 4 -6.27 -12.25 3.53
N GLN A 5 -7.45 -12.43 2.93
CA GLN A 5 -7.59 -13.13 1.64
C GLN A 5 -6.91 -12.37 0.51
N GLU A 6 -7.05 -11.05 0.48
CA GLU A 6 -6.40 -10.20 -0.53
C GLU A 6 -4.87 -10.24 -0.44
N LYS A 7 -4.32 -10.19 0.78
CA LYS A 7 -2.88 -10.33 0.99
C LYS A 7 -2.37 -11.68 0.48
N GLN A 8 -3.12 -12.75 0.74
CA GLN A 8 -2.79 -14.09 0.26
C GLN A 8 -2.77 -14.15 -1.27
N GLU A 9 -3.75 -13.54 -1.94
CA GLU A 9 -3.80 -13.49 -3.41
C GLU A 9 -2.61 -12.74 -4.01
N ILE A 10 -2.18 -11.63 -3.41
CA ILE A 10 -0.98 -10.88 -3.83
C ILE A 10 0.28 -11.72 -3.65
N PHE A 11 0.39 -12.43 -2.52
CA PHE A 11 1.53 -13.30 -2.23
C PHE A 11 1.59 -14.50 -3.19
N ASP A 12 0.45 -15.10 -3.51
CA ASP A 12 0.35 -16.20 -4.48
C ASP A 12 0.67 -15.73 -5.90
N ALA A 13 0.19 -14.55 -6.29
CA ALA A 13 0.52 -13.94 -7.58
C ALA A 13 2.02 -13.64 -7.70
N TYR A 14 2.64 -13.13 -6.64
CA TYR A 14 4.09 -12.93 -6.57
C TYR A 14 4.84 -14.26 -6.73
N ALA A 15 4.45 -15.30 -6.00
CA ALA A 15 5.09 -16.61 -6.08
C ALA A 15 5.01 -17.19 -7.51
N LYS A 16 3.84 -17.09 -8.16
CA LYS A 16 3.65 -17.47 -9.57
C LYS A 16 4.56 -16.71 -10.52
N SER A 17 4.76 -15.41 -10.30
CA SER A 17 5.71 -14.60 -11.10
C SER A 17 7.17 -15.07 -10.96
N LYS A 18 7.49 -15.83 -9.91
CA LYS A 18 8.81 -16.42 -9.65
C LYS A 18 8.86 -17.92 -9.99
N ASN A 19 7.89 -18.42 -10.75
CA ASN A 19 7.77 -19.84 -11.17
C ASN A 19 7.49 -20.82 -10.01
N PHE A 20 6.95 -20.34 -8.90
CA PHE A 20 6.38 -21.20 -7.86
C PHE A 20 4.87 -21.40 -8.10
N THR A 21 4.30 -22.48 -7.57
CA THR A 21 2.86 -22.75 -7.70
C THR A 21 2.02 -21.69 -6.98
N ASP A 22 2.45 -21.35 -5.77
CA ASP A 22 1.80 -20.44 -4.82
C ASP A 22 2.78 -20.04 -3.70
N TRP A 23 2.37 -19.15 -2.80
CA TRP A 23 3.22 -18.74 -1.70
C TRP A 23 3.59 -19.89 -0.74
N PRO A 24 2.68 -20.80 -0.34
CA PRO A 24 3.03 -21.98 0.44
C PRO A 24 4.13 -22.85 -0.18
N SER A 25 4.17 -23.00 -1.50
CA SER A 25 5.21 -23.76 -2.19
C SER A 25 6.58 -23.09 -2.07
N LEU A 26 6.65 -21.76 -2.19
CA LEU A 26 7.89 -21.00 -1.94
C LEU A 26 8.36 -21.16 -0.49
N GLN A 27 7.44 -21.07 0.49
CA GLN A 27 7.75 -21.32 1.90
C GLN A 27 8.23 -22.75 2.16
N HIS A 28 7.67 -23.74 1.45
CA HIS A 28 8.10 -25.13 1.55
C HIS A 28 9.55 -25.29 1.09
N VAL A 29 9.94 -24.69 -0.05
CA VAL A 29 11.32 -24.72 -0.56
C VAL A 29 12.31 -24.16 0.47
N TYR A 30 11.96 -23.06 1.16
CA TYR A 30 12.76 -22.55 2.27
C TYR A 30 12.83 -23.54 3.46
N LYS A 31 11.69 -24.13 3.87
CA LYS A 31 11.64 -25.08 4.99
C LYS A 31 12.45 -26.35 4.74
N VAL A 32 12.57 -26.79 3.49
CA VAL A 32 13.42 -27.94 3.11
C VAL A 32 14.87 -27.54 2.81
N ASN A 33 15.27 -26.31 3.18
CA ASN A 33 16.62 -25.75 3.01
C ASN A 33 17.13 -25.74 1.56
N LEU A 34 16.22 -25.68 0.57
CA LEU A 34 16.56 -25.51 -0.85
C LEU A 34 16.64 -24.03 -1.26
N LEU A 35 16.37 -23.12 -0.33
CA LEU A 35 16.49 -21.68 -0.48
C LEU A 35 17.20 -21.15 0.77
N ASN A 36 18.18 -20.27 0.60
CA ASN A 36 18.84 -19.68 1.76
C ASN A 36 17.95 -18.60 2.41
N LYS A 37 18.28 -18.24 3.65
CA LYS A 37 17.50 -17.26 4.42
C LYS A 37 17.44 -15.89 3.73
N ASP A 38 18.56 -15.43 3.18
CA ASP A 38 18.64 -14.09 2.58
C ASP A 38 17.79 -14.02 1.31
N GLU A 39 17.84 -15.05 0.46
CA GLU A 39 16.99 -15.21 -0.71
C GLU A 39 15.51 -15.28 -0.34
N PHE A 40 15.15 -16.05 0.69
CA PHE A 40 13.78 -16.09 1.19
C PHE A 40 13.30 -14.72 1.67
N MET A 41 14.15 -13.98 2.38
CA MET A 41 13.82 -12.63 2.85
C MET A 41 13.62 -11.65 1.68
N LEU A 42 14.39 -11.76 0.60
CA LEU A 42 14.16 -10.96 -0.61
C LEU A 42 12.76 -11.21 -1.20
N HIS A 43 12.30 -12.46 -1.22
CA HIS A 43 10.95 -12.79 -1.66
C HIS A 43 9.87 -12.21 -0.74
N VAL A 44 10.07 -12.29 0.58
CA VAL A 44 9.17 -11.69 1.57
C VAL A 44 9.07 -10.18 1.38
N PHE A 45 10.19 -9.48 1.26
CA PHE A 45 10.18 -8.02 1.08
C PHE A 45 9.52 -7.61 -0.24
N ALA A 46 9.79 -8.33 -1.33
CA ALA A 46 9.18 -8.04 -2.62
C ALA A 46 7.65 -8.25 -2.58
N ALA A 47 7.16 -9.34 -1.97
CA ALA A 47 5.72 -9.58 -1.81
C ALA A 47 5.06 -8.52 -0.92
N CYS A 48 5.72 -8.10 0.17
CA CYS A 48 5.24 -7.00 1.03
C CYS A 48 5.17 -5.67 0.29
N ASN A 49 6.16 -5.34 -0.55
CA ASN A 49 6.15 -4.11 -1.34
C ASN A 49 4.93 -4.07 -2.29
N LEU A 50 4.59 -5.19 -2.93
CA LEU A 50 3.40 -5.28 -3.78
C LEU A 50 2.11 -5.01 -3.00
N VAL A 51 1.99 -5.56 -1.78
CA VAL A 51 0.83 -5.26 -0.91
C VAL A 51 0.76 -3.76 -0.60
N GLN A 52 1.90 -3.14 -0.28
CA GLN A 52 1.95 -1.70 0.01
C GLN A 52 1.57 -0.85 -1.22
N GLU A 53 2.07 -1.20 -2.40
CA GLU A 53 1.74 -0.50 -3.65
C GLU A 53 0.23 -0.56 -3.93
N GLU A 54 -0.39 -1.73 -3.81
CA GLU A 54 -1.83 -1.91 -4.02
C GLU A 54 -2.68 -1.16 -2.98
N GLN A 55 -2.20 -1.04 -1.75
CA GLN A 55 -2.85 -0.22 -0.72
C GLN A 55 -2.70 1.28 -1.01
N GLN A 56 -1.51 1.72 -1.41
CA GLN A 56 -1.24 3.12 -1.75
C GLN A 56 -2.05 3.59 -2.96
N LYS A 57 -2.21 2.74 -3.99
CA LYS A 57 -3.10 3.02 -5.14
C LYS A 57 -4.52 3.33 -4.68
N ARG A 58 -5.09 2.54 -3.78
CA ARG A 58 -6.44 2.76 -3.25
C ARG A 58 -6.55 4.02 -2.40
N ILE A 59 -5.53 4.30 -1.59
CA ILE A 59 -5.48 5.56 -0.84
C ILE A 59 -5.48 6.74 -1.80
N ALA A 60 -4.67 6.68 -2.86
CA ALA A 60 -4.61 7.72 -3.89
C ALA A 60 -5.95 7.87 -4.65
N GLU A 61 -6.60 6.77 -5.02
CA GLU A 61 -7.91 6.78 -5.68
C GLU A 61 -9.00 7.36 -4.78
N LYS A 62 -9.05 6.94 -3.51
CA LYS A 62 -9.99 7.45 -2.52
C LYS A 62 -9.78 8.94 -2.25
N ALA A 63 -8.52 9.37 -2.13
CA ALA A 63 -8.18 10.78 -2.01
C ALA A 63 -8.67 11.56 -3.23
N ARG A 64 -8.43 11.06 -4.46
CA ARG A 64 -8.85 11.70 -5.71
C ARG A 64 -10.37 11.88 -5.79
N ILE A 65 -11.16 10.90 -5.34
CA ILE A 65 -12.64 11.00 -5.30
C ILE A 65 -13.09 12.07 -4.30
N ASN A 66 -12.48 12.12 -3.11
CA ASN A 66 -12.84 13.12 -2.09
C ASN A 66 -12.56 14.57 -2.54
N PHE A 67 -11.54 14.79 -3.39
CA PHE A 67 -11.29 16.12 -3.98
C PHE A 67 -12.22 16.46 -5.14
N HIS A 68 -12.85 15.46 -5.79
CA HIS A 68 -13.77 15.68 -6.91
C HIS A 68 -15.22 15.88 -6.46
N ASP A 69 -15.64 15.27 -5.34
CA ASP A 69 -16.92 15.54 -4.66
C ASP A 69 -16.89 16.85 -3.84
N GLY A 70 -15.74 17.51 -3.79
CA GLY A 70 -15.55 18.88 -3.32
C GLY A 70 -16.12 19.94 -4.27
N HIS A 71 -17.26 19.68 -4.92
CA HIS A 71 -18.13 20.74 -5.45
C HIS A 71 -18.83 21.43 -4.27
N PHE A 72 -18.05 21.94 -3.31
CA PHE A 72 -18.54 22.89 -2.33
C PHE A 72 -18.88 24.17 -3.09
N LYS A 73 -20.18 24.30 -3.36
CA LYS A 73 -20.82 25.47 -3.93
C LYS A 73 -20.24 26.73 -3.27
N THR A 74 -19.71 27.61 -4.11
CA THR A 74 -19.38 29.00 -3.81
C THR A 74 -20.57 29.70 -3.14
N ASP A 75 -20.37 30.31 -1.97
CA ASP A 75 -20.91 31.65 -1.60
C ASP A 75 -20.67 32.03 -0.13
N LYS A 76 -19.42 31.93 0.33
CA LYS A 76 -18.97 32.80 1.42
C LYS A 76 -17.63 33.39 1.06
N GLN A 77 -17.63 34.68 0.72
CA GLN A 77 -16.44 35.50 0.72
C GLN A 77 -15.79 35.42 2.11
N LEU A 78 -14.76 34.62 2.27
CA LEU A 78 -13.80 34.75 3.36
C LEU A 78 -12.59 35.49 2.81
N LYS A 79 -12.71 36.82 2.86
CA LYS A 79 -11.58 37.74 2.74
C LYS A 79 -10.64 37.52 3.92
N TYR A 80 -9.57 36.75 3.75
CA TYR A 80 -8.33 36.94 4.53
C TYR A 80 -7.10 36.65 3.66
N TYR A 81 -6.51 37.75 3.19
CA TYR A 81 -5.09 38.07 3.08
C TYR A 81 -4.07 36.98 2.70
N GLN A 82 -3.34 37.31 1.63
CA GLN A 82 -2.09 36.75 1.12
C GLN A 82 -1.07 36.35 2.19
N ALA A 83 -0.45 35.18 2.00
CA ALA A 83 0.99 35.00 1.93
C ALA A 83 1.28 33.59 1.39
N GLY A 84 2.18 33.49 0.41
CA GLY A 84 2.44 32.25 -0.31
C GLY A 84 2.91 31.09 0.57
N ALA A 85 2.49 29.88 0.17
CA ALA A 85 3.20 28.63 0.45
C ALA A 85 2.60 27.56 -0.46
N ASP A 86 3.22 27.32 -1.62
CA ASP A 86 3.15 26.03 -2.32
C ASP A 86 3.85 24.96 -1.46
N ASN A 87 3.28 24.68 -0.29
CA ASN A 87 3.70 23.60 0.58
C ASN A 87 2.45 22.83 0.97
N LEU A 88 1.89 22.09 0.00
CA LEU A 88 1.38 20.76 0.30
C LEU A 88 2.58 19.93 0.77
N THR A 89 3.05 20.18 2.00
CA THR A 89 3.82 19.19 2.73
C THR A 89 2.85 18.05 2.97
N VAL A 90 2.83 17.11 2.03
CA VAL A 90 2.28 15.78 2.27
C VAL A 90 2.98 15.31 3.53
N ASP A 91 2.23 15.25 4.63
CA ASP A 91 2.72 14.74 5.90
C ASP A 91 2.99 13.25 5.71
N LYS A 92 4.23 12.94 5.32
CA LYS A 92 4.69 11.57 5.09
C LYS A 92 4.65 10.77 6.39
N ASP A 93 4.71 11.44 7.53
CA ASP A 93 4.65 10.79 8.84
C ASP A 93 3.22 10.30 9.15
N SER A 94 2.19 11.00 8.66
CA SER A 94 0.79 10.50 8.73
C SER A 94 0.53 9.27 7.84
N ILE A 95 1.27 9.10 6.74
CA ILE A 95 1.20 7.90 5.88
C ILE A 95 1.88 6.70 6.57
N LEU A 96 2.94 6.97 7.33
CA LEU A 96 3.68 5.98 8.11
C LEU A 96 3.10 5.76 9.52
N ASN A 97 2.00 6.45 9.88
CA ASN A 97 1.41 6.31 11.20
C ASN A 97 0.97 4.85 11.43
N CYS A 98 1.61 4.21 12.41
CA CYS A 98 1.35 2.83 12.79
C CYS A 98 -0.11 2.61 13.23
N GLU A 99 -0.85 3.66 13.60
CA GLU A 99 -2.26 3.61 13.97
C GLU A 99 -3.21 3.46 12.76
N ASN A 100 -2.74 3.67 11.52
CA ASN A 100 -3.49 3.34 10.30
C ASN A 100 -3.40 1.84 9.93
N PHE A 101 -2.57 1.05 10.61
CA PHE A 101 -2.65 -0.41 10.56
C PHE A 101 -3.85 -0.86 11.41
N ILE A 102 -4.92 -1.22 10.71
CA ILE A 102 -6.21 -1.67 11.26
C ILE A 102 -6.01 -2.76 12.35
N LYS A 103 -6.74 -2.61 13.47
CA LYS A 103 -6.93 -3.62 14.52
C LYS A 103 -7.58 -4.90 14.01
#